data_AF-A0AAU3D265-F1
#
_entry.id   AF-A0AAU3D265-F1
#
_cell.length_a   1.000
_cell.length_b   1.000
_cell.length_c   1.000
_cell.angle_alpha   90.00
_cell.angle_beta   90.00
_cell.angle_gamma   90.00
#
_symmetry.space_group_name_H-M   'P 1'
#
loop_
_entity.id
_entity.type
_entity.pdbx_description
1 polymer ?
#
loop_
_entity_poly.entity_id
_entity_poly.type
_entity_poly.pdbx_seq_one_letter_code
_entity_poly.pdbx_strand_id
1 'polypeptide(L)'
;MVGDNLMLVREDDQDLWVAVERHGRIYVYDPARGEFRYHRYLSSDWLDPGSSMAYVPLDEHTARELVAAGEVGRLPQADDPNPPEDASQVLALDMVLPEGQPPSARDVRQARIRNLQSAPPGTWVTLRELPQDKRTTADVWASDIRTGKNRSYRGLGPLEVRVERSAHSPDELVVIARRVSD
;
A
#
# COMPACT_ATOMS: atom_id res chain seq x y z
N MET A 1 6.02 -16.35 -8.84
CA MET A 1 4.97 -15.59 -9.54
C MET A 1 5.28 -14.13 -9.29
N VAL A 2 5.52 -13.36 -10.35
CA VAL A 2 5.66 -11.90 -10.22
C VAL A 2 4.27 -11.42 -9.83
N GLY A 3 4.12 -10.92 -8.60
CA GLY A 3 2.84 -10.43 -8.11
C GLY A 3 2.40 -9.27 -8.98
N ASP A 4 1.12 -9.21 -9.33
CA ASP A 4 0.58 -8.05 -10.02
C ASP A 4 0.80 -6.81 -9.14
N ASN A 5 1.12 -5.67 -9.76
CA ASN A 5 1.35 -4.45 -8.99
C ASN A 5 0.01 -3.78 -8.74
N LEU A 6 -0.51 -3.93 -7.52
CA LEU A 6 -1.67 -3.18 -7.06
C LEU A 6 -1.25 -1.74 -6.75
N MET A 7 -2.10 -0.81 -7.16
CA MET A 7 -1.84 0.62 -7.01
C MET A 7 -3.13 1.40 -6.83
N LEU A 8 -2.99 2.53 -6.14
CA LEU A 8 -3.99 3.57 -6.06
C LEU A 8 -3.61 4.68 -7.03
N VAL A 9 -4.50 4.96 -7.98
CA VAL A 9 -4.35 6.05 -8.95
C VAL A 9 -4.96 7.30 -8.35
N ARG A 10 -4.18 8.39 -8.34
CA ARG A 10 -4.55 9.68 -7.75
C ARG A 10 -4.31 10.82 -8.72
N GLU A 11 -5.15 11.84 -8.66
CA GLU A 11 -4.99 13.12 -9.36
C GLU A 11 -5.29 14.25 -8.37
N ASP A 12 -4.41 15.24 -8.25
CA ASP A 12 -4.59 16.41 -7.36
C ASP A 12 -5.10 16.06 -5.95
N ASP A 13 -4.43 15.08 -5.31
CA ASP A 13 -4.75 14.51 -3.98
C ASP A 13 -6.05 13.69 -3.87
N GLN A 14 -6.81 13.54 -4.96
CA GLN A 14 -8.01 12.72 -4.99
C GLN A 14 -7.70 11.27 -5.36
N ASP A 15 -8.23 10.34 -4.58
CA ASP A 15 -8.18 8.90 -4.84
C ASP A 15 -9.22 8.53 -5.90
N LEU A 16 -8.75 8.14 -7.09
CA LEU A 16 -9.63 7.88 -8.23
C LEU A 16 -9.95 6.39 -8.36
N TRP A 17 -8.91 5.56 -8.50
CA TRP A 17 -9.08 4.14 -8.82
C TRP A 17 -8.13 3.25 -8.03
N VAL A 18 -8.64 2.11 -7.59
CA VAL A 18 -7.79 0.94 -7.34
C VAL A 18 -7.50 0.31 -8.70
N ALA A 19 -6.23 0.15 -9.01
CA ALA A 19 -5.77 -0.39 -10.26
C ALA A 19 -4.75 -1.50 -10.04
N VAL A 20 -4.61 -2.34 -11.05
CA VAL A 20 -3.59 -3.39 -11.12
C VAL A 20 -2.84 -3.28 -12.43
N GLU A 21 -1.52 -3.30 -12.36
CA GLU A 21 -0.67 -3.45 -13.54
C GLU A 21 -0.40 -4.93 -13.79
N ARG A 22 -0.66 -5.38 -15.02
CA ARG A 22 -0.34 -6.72 -15.49
C ARG A 22 0.15 -6.65 -16.94
N HIS A 23 1.40 -7.05 -17.17
CA HIS A 23 2.04 -7.10 -18.48
C HIS A 23 2.08 -5.75 -19.22
N GLY A 24 2.36 -4.67 -18.50
CA GLY A 24 2.41 -3.30 -19.02
C GLY A 24 1.04 -2.69 -19.28
N ARG A 25 -0.02 -3.26 -18.72
CA ARG A 25 -1.41 -2.78 -18.87
C ARG A 25 -2.00 -2.49 -17.51
N ILE A 26 -2.69 -1.37 -17.40
CA ILE A 26 -3.43 -0.95 -16.22
C ILE A 26 -4.88 -1.41 -16.36
N TYR A 27 -5.38 -2.09 -15.33
CA TYR A 27 -6.78 -2.44 -15.17
C TYR A 27 -7.32 -1.73 -13.93
N VAL A 28 -8.46 -1.07 -14.03
CA VAL A 28 -9.09 -0.35 -12.90
C VAL A 28 -10.30 -1.12 -12.38
N TYR A 29 -10.53 -1.07 -11.08
CA TYR A 29 -11.70 -1.67 -10.47
C TYR A 29 -12.98 -0.91 -10.84
N ASP A 30 -13.95 -1.61 -11.43
CA ASP A 30 -15.30 -1.14 -11.73
C ASP A 30 -16.28 -1.66 -10.65
N PRO A 31 -16.72 -0.80 -9.70
CA PRO A 31 -17.62 -1.22 -8.63
C PRO A 31 -19.02 -1.60 -9.12
N ALA A 32 -19.46 -1.12 -10.30
CA ALA A 32 -20.77 -1.48 -10.85
C ALA A 32 -20.81 -2.92 -11.35
N ARG A 33 -19.64 -3.49 -11.68
CA ARG A 33 -19.50 -4.85 -12.23
C ARG A 33 -18.73 -5.80 -11.32
N GLY A 34 -18.01 -5.29 -10.33
CA GLY A 34 -17.20 -6.10 -9.41
C GLY A 34 -16.00 -6.75 -10.10
N GLU A 35 -15.41 -6.08 -11.08
CA GLU A 35 -14.30 -6.60 -11.90
C GLU A 35 -13.27 -5.50 -12.20
N PHE A 36 -12.05 -5.90 -12.55
CA PHE A 36 -11.02 -4.99 -13.04
C PHE A 36 -11.09 -4.92 -14.57
N ARG A 37 -11.14 -3.71 -15.13
CA ARG A 37 -11.30 -3.48 -16.57
C ARG A 37 -10.10 -2.74 -17.13
N TYR A 38 -9.63 -3.15 -18.30
CA TYR A 38 -8.49 -2.51 -18.96
C TYR A 38 -8.76 -1.01 -19.17
N HIS A 39 -7.76 -0.20 -18.83
CA HIS A 39 -7.82 1.25 -18.99
C HIS A 39 -6.67 1.71 -19.88
N ARG A 40 -6.98 1.94 -21.16
CA ARG A 40 -6.00 2.29 -22.18
C ARG A 40 -5.26 3.58 -21.87
N TYR A 41 -5.99 4.63 -21.47
CA TYR A 41 -5.39 5.92 -21.13
C TYR A 41 -4.37 5.79 -19.99
N LEU A 42 -4.78 5.22 -18.85
CA LEU A 42 -3.89 4.96 -17.72
C LEU A 42 -2.70 4.05 -18.07
N SER A 43 -2.87 3.11 -19.00
CA SER A 43 -1.76 2.26 -19.45
C SER A 43 -0.68 3.04 -20.21
N SER A 44 -1.09 4.04 -20.99
CA SER A 44 -0.18 4.97 -21.66
C SER A 44 0.43 5.96 -20.67
N ASP A 45 -0.41 6.52 -19.78
CA ASP A 45 -0.06 7.55 -18.81
C ASP A 45 0.93 7.04 -17.74
N TRP A 46 0.75 5.81 -17.27
CA TRP A 46 1.69 5.12 -16.36
C TRP A 46 3.14 5.05 -16.89
N LEU A 47 3.31 5.07 -18.22
CA LEU A 47 4.62 5.04 -18.87
C LEU A 47 5.14 6.45 -19.23
N ASP A 48 4.33 7.49 -19.02
CA ASP A 48 4.69 8.87 -19.32
C ASP A 48 5.34 9.56 -18.11
N PRO A 49 6.64 9.88 -18.14
CA PRO A 49 7.31 10.60 -17.06
C PRO A 49 6.80 12.03 -16.86
N GLY A 50 6.00 12.57 -17.80
CA GLY A 50 5.35 13.87 -17.71
C GLY A 50 3.91 13.84 -17.17
N SER A 51 3.40 12.67 -16.77
CA SER A 51 2.04 12.53 -16.25
C SER A 51 1.83 13.33 -14.95
N SER A 52 0.64 13.92 -14.81
CA SER A 52 0.16 14.54 -13.57
C SER A 52 -0.45 13.53 -12.59
N MET A 53 -0.70 12.29 -13.01
CA MET A 53 -1.27 11.25 -12.17
C MET A 53 -0.20 10.61 -11.29
N ALA A 54 -0.57 10.35 -10.03
CA ALA A 54 0.26 9.59 -9.11
C ALA A 54 -0.26 8.16 -9.00
N TYR A 55 0.66 7.21 -9.08
CA TYR A 55 0.36 5.78 -8.97
C TYR A 55 1.08 5.23 -7.74
N VAL A 56 0.33 5.12 -6.65
CA VAL A 56 0.86 4.77 -5.33
C VAL A 56 0.75 3.27 -5.12
N PRO A 57 1.84 2.54 -4.83
CA PRO A 57 1.77 1.12 -4.54
C PRO A 57 0.80 0.81 -3.39
N LEU A 58 -0.02 -0.22 -3.57
CA LEU A 58 -1.08 -0.60 -2.65
C LEU A 58 -0.92 -2.07 -2.27
N ASP A 59 -1.11 -2.41 -0.99
CA ASP A 59 -1.19 -3.82 -0.58
C ASP A 59 -2.61 -4.37 -0.77
N GLU A 60 -2.72 -5.70 -0.88
CA GLU A 60 -4.02 -6.36 -1.12
C GLU A 60 -5.07 -6.12 -0.04
N HIS A 61 -4.66 -5.89 1.22
CA HIS A 61 -5.60 -5.67 2.31
C HIS A 61 -6.24 -4.29 2.18
N THR A 62 -5.41 -3.25 2.01
CA THR A 62 -5.86 -1.89 1.78
C THR A 62 -6.70 -1.78 0.50
N ALA A 63 -6.29 -2.47 -0.58
CA ALA A 63 -7.08 -2.56 -1.81
C ALA A 63 -8.48 -3.16 -1.58
N ARG A 64 -8.59 -4.23 -0.79
CA ARG A 64 -9.90 -4.82 -0.44
C ARG A 64 -10.75 -3.88 0.39
N GLU A 65 -10.17 -3.14 1.34
CA GLU A 65 -10.90 -2.16 2.15
C GLU A 65 -11.48 -1.04 1.28
N LEU A 66 -10.67 -0.48 0.38
CA LEU A 66 -11.12 0.56 -0.56
C LEU A 66 -12.21 0.07 -1.52
N VAL A 67 -12.04 -1.14 -2.06
CA VAL A 67 -13.03 -1.81 -2.92
C VAL A 67 -14.34 -2.06 -2.16
N ALA A 68 -14.26 -2.56 -0.91
CA ALA A 68 -15.43 -2.86 -0.09
C ALA A 68 -16.16 -1.60 0.40
N ALA A 69 -15.41 -0.53 0.66
CA ALA A 69 -15.97 0.76 1.06
C ALA A 69 -16.69 1.47 -0.11
N GLY A 70 -16.36 1.14 -1.37
CA GLY A 70 -16.92 1.79 -2.56
C GLY A 70 -16.57 3.28 -2.64
N GLU A 71 -15.46 3.67 -2.03
CA GLU A 71 -14.96 5.05 -1.95
C GLU A 71 -14.18 5.44 -3.21
N VAL A 72 -13.58 4.46 -3.88
CA VAL A 72 -12.81 4.58 -5.12
C VAL A 72 -13.56 3.92 -6.28
N GLY A 73 -13.26 4.31 -7.52
CA GLY A 73 -13.99 3.85 -8.69
C GLY A 73 -15.32 4.59 -8.90
N ARG A 74 -15.56 5.69 -8.19
CA ARG A 74 -16.64 6.63 -8.53
C ARG A 74 -16.24 7.40 -9.78
N LEU A 75 -16.65 6.89 -10.93
CA LEU A 75 -16.80 7.69 -12.14
C LEU A 75 -17.50 9.01 -11.77
N PRO A 76 -16.93 10.19 -12.08
CA PRO A 76 -17.77 11.35 -12.33
C PRO A 76 -18.74 10.92 -13.43
N GLN A 77 -20.02 10.94 -13.10
CA GLN A 77 -21.11 10.57 -14.00
C GLN A 77 -20.95 11.29 -15.35
N ALA A 78 -21.21 10.55 -16.43
CA ALA A 78 -21.48 11.02 -17.79
C ALA A 78 -20.34 11.68 -18.60
N ASP A 79 -19.31 12.27 -17.98
CA ASP A 79 -18.31 13.11 -18.67
C ASP A 79 -16.86 12.61 -18.62
N ASP A 80 -16.61 11.36 -18.21
CA ASP A 80 -15.25 10.77 -18.31
C ASP A 80 -14.86 10.64 -19.80
N PRO A 81 -13.84 11.38 -20.28
CA PRO A 81 -13.46 11.36 -21.70
C PRO A 81 -12.85 10.02 -22.14
N ASN A 82 -12.47 9.13 -21.21
CA ASN A 82 -11.76 7.89 -21.52
C ASN A 82 -12.25 6.71 -20.64
N PRO A 83 -13.49 6.23 -20.81
CA PRO A 83 -13.99 5.08 -20.03
C PRO A 83 -13.13 3.83 -20.28
N PRO A 84 -13.09 2.87 -19.34
CA PRO A 84 -12.41 1.58 -19.52
C PRO A 84 -12.88 0.90 -20.81
N GLU A 85 -11.96 0.74 -21.77
CA GLU A 85 -12.28 0.14 -23.06
C GLU A 85 -12.47 -1.38 -22.94
N ASP A 86 -13.47 -1.89 -23.68
CA ASP A 86 -13.61 -3.28 -24.11
C ASP A 86 -13.99 -4.33 -23.02
N ALA A 87 -15.14 -4.99 -23.20
CA ALA A 87 -15.63 -6.03 -22.30
C ALA A 87 -14.81 -7.34 -22.39
N SER A 88 -13.89 -7.44 -23.34
CA SER A 88 -13.07 -8.62 -23.58
C SER A 88 -11.77 -8.68 -22.74
N GLN A 89 -11.38 -7.57 -22.10
CA GLN A 89 -10.15 -7.49 -21.29
C GLN A 89 -10.48 -7.16 -19.83
N VAL A 90 -11.09 -8.14 -19.18
CA VAL A 90 -11.48 -8.08 -17.77
C VAL A 90 -10.62 -9.03 -16.94
N LEU A 91 -10.31 -8.61 -15.72
CA LEU A 91 -9.75 -9.48 -14.69
C LEU A 91 -10.79 -9.60 -13.57
N ALA A 92 -11.08 -10.84 -13.19
CA ALA A 92 -12.02 -11.08 -12.10
C ALA A 92 -11.44 -10.58 -10.77
N LEU A 93 -12.29 -10.05 -9.88
CA LEU A 93 -11.87 -9.50 -8.59
C LEU A 93 -11.10 -10.54 -7.77
N ASP A 94 -11.52 -11.79 -7.76
CA ASP A 94 -10.85 -12.90 -7.06
C ASP A 94 -9.52 -13.32 -7.69
N MET A 95 -9.29 -12.98 -8.96
CA MET A 95 -7.99 -13.20 -9.62
C MET A 95 -6.95 -12.17 -9.19
N VAL A 96 -7.39 -10.94 -8.87
CA VAL A 96 -6.53 -9.81 -8.51
C VAL A 96 -6.44 -9.63 -6.99
N LEU A 97 -7.55 -9.85 -6.30
CA LEU A 97 -7.75 -9.79 -4.85
C LEU A 97 -8.45 -11.09 -4.41
N PRO A 98 -7.77 -12.25 -4.44
CA PRO A 98 -8.37 -13.52 -4.04
C PRO A 98 -8.99 -13.42 -2.65
N GLU A 99 -10.07 -14.16 -2.37
CA GLU A 99 -10.59 -14.29 -1.00
C GLU A 99 -9.58 -15.09 -0.15
N GLY A 100 -8.53 -14.40 0.27
CA GLY A 100 -7.57 -14.84 1.26
C GLY A 100 -7.98 -14.27 2.61
N GLN A 101 -7.86 -15.09 3.65
CA GLN A 101 -7.96 -14.58 5.01
C GLN A 101 -6.94 -13.43 5.16
N PRO A 102 -7.35 -12.25 5.66
CA PRO A 102 -6.44 -11.12 5.81
C PRO A 102 -5.19 -11.58 6.57
N PRO A 103 -3.99 -11.13 6.16
CA PRO A 103 -2.75 -11.60 6.75
C PRO A 103 -2.85 -11.41 8.26
N SER A 104 -2.62 -12.48 9.01
CA SER A 104 -2.78 -12.43 10.45
C SER A 104 -1.83 -11.38 11.04
N ALA A 105 -2.12 -10.88 12.25
CA ALA A 105 -1.20 -10.00 12.98
C ALA A 105 0.20 -10.63 13.19
N ARG A 106 0.34 -11.94 12.98
CA ARG A 106 1.61 -12.65 12.91
C ARG A 106 2.28 -12.50 11.54
N ASP A 107 1.54 -12.65 10.45
CA ASP A 107 2.08 -12.57 9.08
C ASP A 107 2.58 -11.17 8.74
N VAL A 108 1.79 -10.13 9.07
CA VAL A 108 2.20 -8.72 8.91
C VAL A 108 3.48 -8.43 9.68
N ARG A 109 3.58 -8.95 10.91
CA ARG A 109 4.76 -8.79 11.75
C ARG A 109 5.98 -9.50 11.18
N GLN A 110 5.80 -10.72 10.68
CA GLN A 110 6.88 -11.49 10.04
C GLN A 110 7.35 -10.81 8.75
N ALA A 111 6.45 -10.24 7.96
CA ALA A 111 6.81 -9.44 6.78
C ALA A 111 7.66 -8.22 7.18
N ARG A 112 7.27 -7.48 8.22
CA ARG A 112 8.06 -6.33 8.73
C ARG A 112 9.43 -6.73 9.26
N ILE A 113 9.52 -7.88 9.95
CA ILE A 113 10.80 -8.45 10.39
C ILE A 113 11.69 -8.78 9.20
N ARG A 114 11.15 -9.46 8.17
CA ARG A 114 11.89 -9.77 6.95
C ARG A 114 12.37 -8.50 6.24
N ASN A 115 11.51 -7.51 6.09
CA ASN A 115 11.86 -6.24 5.46
C ASN A 115 13.00 -5.53 6.20
N LEU A 116 12.97 -5.51 7.54
CA LEU A 116 14.05 -4.93 8.34
C LEU A 116 15.35 -5.75 8.28
N GLN A 117 15.26 -7.06 8.10
CA GLN A 117 16.43 -7.93 7.93
C GLN A 117 17.11 -7.76 6.57
N SER A 118 16.30 -7.65 5.50
CA SER A 118 16.77 -7.50 4.13
C SER A 118 17.15 -6.07 3.75
N ALA A 119 16.69 -5.07 4.52
CA ALA A 119 17.05 -3.69 4.32
C ALA A 119 18.57 -3.49 4.48
N PRO A 120 19.23 -2.72 3.60
CA PRO A 120 20.61 -2.33 3.79
C PRO A 120 20.84 -1.70 5.18
N PRO A 121 22.01 -1.89 5.81
CA PRO A 121 22.33 -1.20 7.04
C PRO A 121 22.18 0.32 6.88
N GLY A 122 21.60 0.99 7.88
CA GLY A 122 21.32 2.42 7.81
C GLY A 122 19.96 2.80 7.21
N THR A 123 19.26 1.89 6.51
CA THR A 123 17.94 2.15 5.89
C THR A 123 16.81 2.07 6.91
N TRP A 124 15.97 3.10 6.96
CA TRP A 124 14.79 3.16 7.82
C TRP A 124 13.62 2.38 7.22
N VAL A 125 13.00 1.53 8.04
CA VAL A 125 11.84 0.71 7.67
C VAL A 125 10.69 0.98 8.64
N THR A 126 9.49 1.21 8.11
CA THR A 126 8.27 1.37 8.92
C THR A 126 7.86 0.04 9.54
N LEU A 127 7.78 0.04 10.88
CA LEU A 127 7.39 -1.11 11.66
C LEU A 127 5.95 -1.03 12.14
N ARG A 128 5.37 0.16 12.26
CA ARG A 128 3.98 0.36 12.65
C ARG A 128 3.51 1.78 12.38
N GLU A 129 2.23 1.90 12.05
CA GLU A 129 1.52 3.16 11.91
C GLU A 129 0.45 3.24 13.00
N LEU A 130 0.27 4.43 13.54
CA LEU A 130 -0.59 4.72 14.68
C LEU A 130 -1.25 6.09 14.48
N PRO A 131 -2.52 6.27 14.85
CA PRO A 131 -3.11 7.60 14.88
C PRO A 131 -2.34 8.55 15.79
N GLN A 132 -2.36 9.85 15.50
CA GLN A 132 -1.60 10.87 16.23
C GLN A 132 -1.94 10.93 17.72
N ASP A 133 -3.19 10.66 18.10
CA ASP A 133 -3.63 10.60 19.51
C ASP A 133 -2.94 9.47 20.30
N LYS A 134 -2.33 8.50 19.61
CA LYS A 134 -1.58 7.37 20.21
C LYS A 134 -0.08 7.64 20.34
N ARG A 135 0.37 8.90 20.34
CA ARG A 135 1.80 9.26 20.48
C ARG A 135 2.51 8.53 21.62
N THR A 136 1.94 8.55 22.83
CA THR A 136 2.51 7.85 24.00
C THR A 136 2.68 6.35 23.75
N THR A 137 1.74 5.73 23.04
CA THR A 137 1.82 4.30 22.68
C THR A 137 2.96 4.06 21.69
N ALA A 138 3.11 4.94 20.68
CA ALA A 138 4.19 4.87 19.71
C ALA A 138 5.57 4.97 20.39
N ASP A 139 5.73 5.94 21.31
CA ASP A 139 6.98 6.19 22.02
C ASP A 139 7.37 5.02 22.95
N VAL A 140 6.40 4.47 23.70
CA VAL A 140 6.61 3.27 24.53
C VAL A 140 7.03 2.09 23.66
N TRP A 141 6.34 1.87 22.53
CA TRP A 141 6.65 0.76 21.63
C TRP A 141 8.04 0.89 21.00
N ALA A 142 8.43 2.09 20.57
CA ALA A 142 9.76 2.38 20.06
C ALA A 142 10.84 2.13 21.13
N SER A 143 10.57 2.52 22.38
CA SER A 143 11.45 2.27 23.52
C SER A 143 11.61 0.77 23.83
N ASP A 144 10.53 0.01 23.79
CA ASP A 144 10.55 -1.43 24.01
C ASP A 144 11.35 -2.19 22.94
N ILE A 145 11.31 -1.73 21.69
CA ILE A 145 12.14 -2.29 20.61
C ILE A 145 13.61 -1.93 20.85
N ARG A 146 13.92 -0.65 21.10
CA ARG A 146 15.30 -0.19 21.38
C ARG A 146 15.95 -0.92 22.55
N THR A 147 15.18 -1.18 23.60
CA THR A 147 15.66 -1.85 24.83
C THR A 147 15.57 -3.37 24.77
N GLY A 148 15.11 -3.95 23.65
CA GLY A 148 14.98 -5.40 23.47
C GLY A 148 13.90 -6.06 24.33
N LYS A 149 12.98 -5.27 24.92
CA LYS A 149 11.80 -5.78 25.64
C LYS A 149 10.77 -6.38 24.67
N ASN A 150 10.69 -5.84 23.45
CA ASN A 150 9.84 -6.41 22.41
C ASN A 150 10.45 -7.70 21.85
N ARG A 151 9.92 -8.84 22.30
CA ARG A 151 10.38 -10.18 21.92
C ARG A 151 10.41 -10.42 20.40
N SER A 152 9.55 -9.75 19.64
CA SER A 152 9.43 -9.96 18.19
C SER A 152 10.65 -9.46 17.43
N TYR A 153 11.30 -8.39 17.92
CA TYR A 153 12.42 -7.74 17.23
C TYR A 153 13.76 -7.98 17.94
N ARG A 154 13.74 -8.55 19.15
CA ARG A 154 14.94 -8.84 19.95
C ARG A 154 15.98 -9.69 19.22
N GLY A 155 15.55 -10.61 18.36
CA GLY A 155 16.43 -11.49 17.59
C GLY A 155 17.19 -10.81 16.45
N LEU A 156 16.95 -9.51 16.19
CA LEU A 156 17.58 -8.76 15.10
C LEU A 156 18.86 -8.04 15.49
N GLY A 157 19.27 -8.14 16.76
CA GLY A 157 20.38 -7.38 17.31
C GLY A 157 20.01 -5.93 17.65
N PRO A 158 21.00 -5.05 17.88
CA PRO A 158 20.77 -3.65 18.17
C PRO A 158 20.04 -2.95 17.01
N LEU A 159 18.98 -2.21 17.35
CA LEU A 159 18.20 -1.42 16.39
C LEU A 159 18.14 0.03 16.84
N GLU A 160 18.29 0.94 15.89
CA GLU A 160 17.85 2.33 16.08
C GLU A 160 16.37 2.42 15.76
N VAL A 161 15.59 3.08 16.62
CA VAL A 161 14.13 3.16 16.49
C VAL A 161 13.64 4.56 16.89
N ARG A 162 12.82 5.18 16.05
CA ARG A 162 12.22 6.50 16.31
C ARG A 162 10.76 6.57 15.85
N VAL A 163 10.06 7.58 16.35
CA VAL A 163 8.68 7.90 15.97
C VAL A 163 8.70 9.19 15.15
N GLU A 164 8.13 9.14 13.95
CA GLU A 164 8.01 10.28 13.05
C GLU A 164 6.55 10.48 12.65
N ARG A 165 6.22 11.64 12.06
CA ARG A 165 4.93 11.81 11.41
C ARG A 165 4.95 11.09 10.07
N SER A 166 3.83 10.51 9.66
CA SER A 166 3.72 9.95 8.32
C SER A 166 3.89 11.07 7.29
N ALA A 167 4.64 10.80 6.24
CA ALA A 167 4.77 11.71 5.11
C ALA A 167 3.50 11.74 4.25
N HIS A 168 2.65 10.72 4.39
CA HIS A 168 1.44 10.51 3.58
C HIS A 168 0.16 10.91 4.32
N SER A 169 0.20 10.97 5.66
CA SER A 169 -0.94 11.36 6.49
C SER A 169 -0.49 12.20 7.69
N PRO A 170 -0.87 13.48 7.78
CA PRO A 170 -0.43 14.35 8.87
C PRO A 170 -0.97 13.93 10.24
N ASP A 171 -2.06 13.15 10.26
CA ASP A 171 -2.74 12.65 11.46
C ASP A 171 -2.20 11.29 11.93
N GLU A 172 -1.10 10.82 11.34
CA GLU A 172 -0.50 9.53 11.65
C GLU A 172 0.96 9.64 12.09
N LEU A 173 1.33 8.68 12.94
CA LEU A 173 2.68 8.47 13.45
C LEU A 173 3.20 7.14 12.93
N VAL A 174 4.43 7.17 12.45
CA VAL A 174 5.16 5.98 12.01
C VAL A 174 6.25 5.67 13.01
N VAL A 175 6.28 4.43 13.49
CA VAL A 175 7.44 3.90 14.22
C VAL A 175 8.34 3.21 13.22
N ILE A 176 9.52 3.77 13.03
CA ILE A 176 10.50 3.29 12.07
C ILE A 176 11.72 2.74 12.80
N ALA A 177 12.37 1.74 12.21
CA ALA A 177 13.60 1.18 12.72
C ALA A 177 14.62 0.94 11.61
N ARG A 178 15.90 0.90 11.99
CA ARG A 178 16.99 0.48 11.12
C ARG A 178 17.99 -0.37 11.88
N ARG A 179 18.69 -1.22 11.14
CA ARG A 179 19.85 -1.95 11.67
C ARG A 179 21.05 -1.01 11.72
N VAL A 180 21.76 -1.05 12.84
CA VAL A 180 23.06 -0.37 12.99
C VAL A 180 24.11 -1.29 12.35
N SER A 181 25.01 -0.74 11.54
CA SER A 181 26.19 -1.49 11.11
C SER A 181 27.07 -1.72 12.32
N ASP A 182 27.54 -2.96 12.50
CA ASP A 182 28.69 -3.24 13.39
C ASP A 182 29.96 -2.57 12.85
#